data_AF-A0A345ST02-F1
#
_entry.id   AF-A0A345ST02-F1
#
_cell.length_a   1.000
_cell.length_b   1.000
_cell.length_c   1.000
_cell.angle_alpha   90.00
_cell.angle_beta   90.00
_cell.angle_gamma   90.00
#
_symmetry.space_group_name_H-M   'P 1'
#
loop_
_entity.id
_entity.type
_entity.pdbx_description
1 polymer ?
#
loop_
_entity_poly.entity_id
_entity_poly.type
_entity_poly.pdbx_seq_one_letter_code
_entity_poly.pdbx_strand_id
1 'polypeptide(L)'
;MLRASRRTAACAALLLGALVAGTGPAAADSGGGGGLEECHNNGICVVAQDPGSPGSGSSGGSGSGSGGGQTCSWNGEQVPCTRDGAWFNSSDGCYWKESTPQPPADDPAWLGHDPANGGAVYDRLCYVDGTLGGGQPLWAATAPGAPPPPSPAELAAQAVREIPFHPPTLHTAPGEKGTLLVGLPIWLWYDRDPGTFDHPSATARAGGVAVTARATLKRVEWHMGDSSASTYCDGPGTPYKAAYGSARSPDCGYRYTKSSGGQPDERFTVTATLHWYIEATIDGSGVRPIDPIDDYTVESNLLQLRVAEVQVLN
;
A
#
# COMPACT_ATOMS: atom_id res chain seq x y z
N MET A 1 -65.11 -28.60 14.36
CA MET A 1 -66.10 -29.36 13.55
C MET A 1 -66.22 -28.59 12.23
N LEU A 2 -66.02 -29.06 11.00
CA LEU A 2 -65.95 -30.38 10.33
C LEU A 2 -64.95 -30.23 9.14
N ARG A 3 -64.00 -31.16 8.98
CA ARG A 3 -63.86 -32.18 7.91
C ARG A 3 -63.56 -31.63 6.49
N ALA A 4 -62.38 -31.92 5.93
CA ALA A 4 -62.03 -33.10 5.10
C ALA A 4 -62.61 -32.96 3.67
N SER A 5 -61.98 -33.28 2.53
CA SER A 5 -60.82 -34.13 2.22
C SER A 5 -60.77 -34.36 0.69
N ARG A 6 -59.61 -34.81 0.16
CA ARG A 6 -59.43 -35.74 -1.00
C ARG A 6 -59.66 -35.15 -2.42
N ARG A 7 -58.99 -35.54 -3.52
CA ARG A 7 -58.10 -36.69 -3.88
C ARG A 7 -57.62 -36.55 -5.35
N THR A 8 -56.37 -36.96 -5.67
CA THR A 8 -55.86 -37.74 -6.86
C THR A 8 -56.12 -37.20 -8.29
N ALA A 9 -55.35 -37.45 -9.38
CA ALA A 9 -54.32 -38.43 -9.80
C ALA A 9 -53.57 -37.82 -11.04
N ALA A 10 -52.26 -38.00 -11.26
CA ALA A 10 -51.56 -39.10 -12.00
C ALA A 10 -51.43 -38.93 -13.54
N CYS A 11 -50.17 -39.02 -14.04
CA CYS A 11 -49.65 -39.65 -15.29
C CYS A 11 -48.20 -39.12 -15.53
N ALA A 12 -47.11 -39.89 -15.34
CA ALA A 12 -46.52 -40.95 -16.21
C ALA A 12 -45.95 -40.39 -17.55
N ALA A 13 -44.76 -40.71 -18.08
CA ALA A 13 -43.64 -41.58 -17.70
C ALA A 13 -42.40 -41.37 -18.65
N LEU A 14 -41.21 -41.76 -18.15
CA LEU A 14 -40.07 -42.51 -18.78
C LEU A 14 -39.32 -42.06 -20.05
N LEU A 15 -37.97 -42.08 -19.97
CA LEU A 15 -36.98 -42.90 -20.76
C LEU A 15 -35.53 -42.42 -20.44
N LEU A 16 -34.69 -43.11 -19.63
CA LEU A 16 -33.75 -44.25 -19.90
C LEU A 16 -32.59 -44.00 -20.88
N GLY A 17 -31.35 -44.07 -20.37
CA GLY A 17 -30.11 -44.20 -21.16
C GLY A 17 -28.84 -44.23 -20.29
N ALA A 18 -28.28 -45.41 -20.07
CA ALA A 18 -27.04 -45.66 -19.32
C ALA A 18 -25.87 -45.96 -20.28
N LEU A 19 -24.65 -45.53 -19.92
CA LEU A 19 -23.38 -45.97 -20.53
C LEU A 19 -22.29 -45.99 -19.45
N VAL A 20 -21.63 -47.15 -19.34
CA VAL A 20 -20.54 -47.47 -18.42
C VAL A 20 -19.25 -47.67 -19.21
N ALA A 21 -18.15 -47.07 -18.77
CA ALA A 21 -16.74 -47.46 -18.96
C ALA A 21 -15.90 -46.55 -18.06
N GLY A 22 -14.84 -46.90 -17.33
CA GLY A 22 -14.05 -48.10 -17.11
C GLY A 22 -12.81 -47.57 -16.36
N THR A 23 -12.56 -48.04 -15.14
CA THR A 23 -11.44 -47.57 -14.30
C THR A 23 -10.15 -48.31 -14.67
N GLY A 24 -9.05 -47.57 -14.88
CA GLY A 24 -7.68 -48.09 -14.93
C GLY A 24 -6.73 -47.16 -14.16
N PRO A 25 -5.72 -47.70 -13.44
CA PRO A 25 -4.82 -46.92 -12.60
C PRO A 25 -3.67 -46.34 -13.43
N ALA A 26 -3.10 -45.23 -13.00
CA ALA A 26 -1.82 -44.74 -13.54
C ALA A 26 -0.84 -44.49 -12.40
N ALA A 27 0.36 -45.04 -12.60
CA ALA A 27 1.46 -45.13 -11.67
C ALA A 27 2.03 -43.76 -11.28
N ALA A 28 2.47 -43.68 -10.02
CA ALA A 28 3.45 -42.69 -9.59
C ALA A 28 4.83 -43.16 -10.06
N ASP A 29 5.58 -42.27 -10.70
CA ASP A 29 7.04 -42.37 -10.74
C ASP A 29 7.64 -41.08 -10.16
N SER A 30 8.73 -41.33 -9.44
CA SER A 30 9.36 -40.50 -8.44
C SER A 30 10.78 -40.15 -8.88
N GLY A 31 11.22 -38.94 -8.56
CA GLY A 31 12.61 -38.50 -8.70
C GLY A 31 12.60 -37.01 -9.01
N GLY A 32 12.85 -36.12 -8.04
CA GLY A 32 14.17 -35.96 -7.41
C GLY A 32 15.00 -35.05 -8.32
N GLY A 33 15.49 -33.88 -7.93
CA GLY A 33 15.57 -33.20 -6.65
C GLY A 33 16.50 -32.00 -6.87
N GLY A 34 16.60 -31.13 -5.86
CA GLY A 34 17.56 -30.02 -5.80
C GLY A 34 17.07 -28.78 -6.54
N GLY A 35 16.94 -27.62 -5.92
CA GLY A 35 17.31 -27.21 -4.57
C GLY A 35 16.67 -25.86 -4.30
N LEU A 36 16.34 -25.65 -3.04
CA LEU A 36 16.10 -24.33 -2.50
C LEU A 36 17.43 -23.58 -2.49
N GLU A 37 17.50 -22.44 -3.17
CA GLU A 37 18.47 -21.40 -2.86
C GLU A 37 17.71 -20.07 -2.76
N GLU A 38 17.26 -19.86 -1.52
CA GLU A 38 17.32 -18.60 -0.77
C GLU A 38 16.81 -17.32 -1.45
N CYS A 39 15.58 -16.94 -1.06
CA CYS A 39 15.14 -15.54 -1.08
C CYS A 39 15.94 -14.76 -0.03
N HIS A 40 16.72 -13.75 -0.47
CA HIS A 40 17.26 -12.71 0.40
C HIS A 40 16.66 -11.34 0.04
N ASN A 41 15.88 -10.81 0.99
CA ASN A 41 15.45 -9.42 1.26
C ASN A 41 15.27 -8.42 0.10
N ASN A 42 14.08 -8.40 -0.51
CA ASN A 42 13.17 -7.24 -0.69
C ASN A 42 12.03 -7.62 -1.67
N GLY A 43 11.05 -8.41 -1.20
CA GLY A 43 10.01 -8.98 -2.05
C GLY A 43 8.91 -8.01 -2.47
N ILE A 44 8.33 -8.25 -3.65
CA ILE A 44 6.93 -8.70 -3.77
C ILE A 44 6.92 -9.89 -4.73
N CYS A 45 6.47 -11.05 -4.24
CA CYS A 45 6.22 -12.26 -5.05
C CYS A 45 4.72 -12.56 -5.05
N VAL A 46 4.08 -12.42 -6.20
CA VAL A 46 2.81 -13.06 -6.59
C VAL A 46 2.98 -13.28 -8.10
N VAL A 47 2.76 -14.44 -8.70
CA VAL A 47 1.44 -15.06 -8.88
C VAL A 47 1.57 -16.58 -9.07
N ALA A 48 0.68 -17.31 -8.42
CA ALA A 48 0.38 -18.71 -8.73
C ALA A 48 -0.57 -18.79 -9.94
N GLN A 49 -0.23 -19.62 -10.92
CA GLN A 49 -1.21 -20.30 -11.77
C GLN A 49 -0.56 -21.51 -12.46
N ASP A 50 -1.07 -22.71 -12.18
CA ASP A 50 -0.76 -23.91 -12.96
C ASP A 50 -1.47 -23.86 -14.33
N PRO A 51 -0.82 -24.31 -15.42
CA PRO A 51 -1.32 -24.15 -16.77
C PRO A 51 -2.25 -25.31 -17.18
N GLY A 52 -3.50 -24.99 -17.51
CA GLY A 52 -4.34 -25.81 -18.39
C GLY A 52 -4.48 -25.12 -19.76
N SER A 53 -3.92 -25.72 -20.81
CA SER A 53 -4.23 -25.44 -22.23
C SER A 53 -5.23 -26.50 -22.75
N PRO A 54 -5.93 -26.34 -23.90
CA PRO A 54 -5.63 -25.46 -25.04
C PRO A 54 -6.83 -24.70 -25.68
N GLY A 55 -6.52 -23.68 -26.48
CA GLY A 55 -7.44 -23.04 -27.43
C GLY A 55 -6.70 -22.07 -28.37
N SER A 56 -6.73 -22.38 -29.66
CA SER A 56 -5.93 -21.85 -30.77
C SER A 56 -6.12 -20.37 -31.15
N GLY A 57 -5.04 -19.70 -31.56
CA GLY A 57 -5.09 -18.48 -32.39
C GLY A 57 -3.75 -17.76 -32.50
N SER A 58 -3.11 -17.83 -33.68
CA SER A 58 -1.80 -17.27 -34.01
C SER A 58 -1.69 -15.74 -33.98
N SER A 59 -0.42 -15.31 -33.89
CA SER A 59 0.20 -13.97 -34.07
C SER A 59 0.44 -13.25 -32.74
N GLY A 60 1.65 -12.84 -32.35
CA GLY A 60 2.97 -12.83 -32.97
C GLY A 60 3.72 -11.66 -32.33
N GLY A 61 4.91 -11.89 -31.77
CA GLY A 61 5.84 -10.82 -31.36
C GLY A 61 5.96 -10.57 -29.86
N SER A 62 7.02 -11.13 -29.28
CA SER A 62 7.49 -11.02 -27.91
C SER A 62 8.03 -9.62 -27.56
N GLY A 63 7.96 -9.25 -26.27
CA GLY A 63 8.76 -8.15 -25.73
C GLY A 63 8.38 -7.74 -24.30
N SER A 64 8.94 -8.43 -23.31
CA SER A 64 8.88 -8.10 -21.88
C SER A 64 9.82 -6.92 -21.55
N GLY A 65 9.44 -6.00 -20.66
CA GLY A 65 10.31 -4.90 -20.25
C GLY A 65 9.70 -3.97 -19.19
N SER A 66 10.13 -4.18 -17.95
CA SER A 66 9.82 -3.43 -16.74
C SER A 66 10.15 -1.93 -16.84
N GLY A 67 9.33 -1.07 -16.19
CA GLY A 67 9.61 0.36 -15.99
C GLY A 67 8.94 1.33 -16.98
N GLY A 68 7.71 1.06 -17.40
CA GLY A 68 7.05 1.83 -18.46
C GLY A 68 6.53 3.18 -18.00
N GLY A 69 7.32 4.25 -18.18
CA GLY A 69 6.76 5.58 -18.34
C GLY A 69 5.70 5.56 -19.44
N GLN A 70 4.59 6.28 -19.27
CA GLN A 70 3.51 6.30 -20.25
C GLN A 70 4.06 6.67 -21.64
N THR A 71 3.76 5.85 -22.66
CA THR A 71 4.17 6.09 -24.05
C THR A 71 3.04 6.76 -24.83
N CYS A 72 3.42 7.76 -25.62
CA CYS A 72 2.56 8.52 -26.51
C CYS A 72 2.92 8.17 -27.95
N SER A 73 1.99 8.37 -28.88
CA SER A 73 2.22 8.10 -30.30
C SER A 73 2.46 9.39 -31.08
N TRP A 74 3.46 9.36 -31.95
CA TRP A 74 3.78 10.43 -32.90
C TRP A 74 4.22 9.84 -34.23
N ASN A 75 3.50 10.13 -35.32
CA ASN A 75 3.81 9.63 -36.67
C ASN A 75 4.06 8.11 -36.76
N GLY A 76 3.39 7.33 -35.93
CA GLY A 76 3.52 5.87 -35.89
C GLY A 76 4.69 5.36 -35.02
N GLU A 77 5.46 6.25 -34.40
CA GLU A 77 6.51 5.93 -33.44
C GLU A 77 6.02 6.13 -31.99
N GLN A 78 6.56 5.35 -31.06
CA GLN A 78 6.31 5.52 -29.62
C GLN A 78 7.35 6.47 -29.02
N VAL A 79 6.86 7.53 -28.39
CA VAL A 79 7.68 8.54 -27.70
C VAL A 79 7.25 8.63 -26.22
N PRO A 80 8.10 9.11 -25.31
CA PRO A 80 7.68 9.36 -23.92
C PRO A 80 6.51 10.36 -23.86
N CYS A 81 5.49 10.13 -23.05
CA CYS A 81 4.43 11.13 -22.85
C CYS A 81 4.88 12.36 -22.05
N THR A 82 5.95 12.23 -21.28
CA THR A 82 6.54 13.32 -20.51
C THR A 82 8.06 13.30 -20.63
N ARG A 83 8.68 14.48 -20.58
CA ARG A 83 10.13 14.66 -20.65
C ARG A 83 10.53 15.96 -19.95
N ASP A 84 11.43 15.91 -18.97
CA ASP A 84 11.99 17.10 -18.29
C ASP A 84 10.93 18.07 -17.71
N GLY A 85 9.79 17.51 -17.26
CA GLY A 85 8.64 18.26 -16.76
C GLY A 85 7.74 18.87 -17.84
N ALA A 86 8.02 18.60 -19.12
CA ALA A 86 7.17 18.92 -20.25
C ALA A 86 6.27 17.73 -20.61
N TRP A 87 5.05 17.98 -21.08
CA TRP A 87 4.12 16.95 -21.56
C TRP A 87 4.08 16.92 -23.08
N PHE A 88 3.91 15.74 -23.65
CA PHE A 88 3.84 15.56 -25.10
C PHE A 88 2.43 15.89 -25.62
N ASN A 89 2.36 16.71 -26.66
CA ASN A 89 1.14 16.95 -27.41
C ASN A 89 1.20 16.25 -28.77
N SER A 90 0.48 15.13 -28.89
CA SER A 90 0.42 14.34 -30.13
C SER A 90 -0.19 15.10 -31.32
N SER A 91 -0.85 16.25 -31.13
CA SER A 91 -1.39 17.02 -32.27
C SER A 91 -0.32 17.82 -33.01
N ASP A 92 0.78 18.18 -32.36
CA ASP A 92 1.83 19.04 -32.92
C ASP A 92 3.24 18.46 -32.82
N GLY A 93 3.42 17.31 -32.15
CA GLY A 93 4.70 16.64 -32.05
C GLY A 93 5.68 17.35 -31.11
N CYS A 94 5.17 18.20 -30.21
CA CYS A 94 5.98 18.95 -29.28
C CYS A 94 5.73 18.52 -27.84
N TYR A 95 6.81 18.54 -27.06
CA TYR A 95 6.73 18.65 -25.61
C TYR A 95 6.52 20.10 -25.23
N TRP A 96 5.55 20.37 -24.37
CA TRP A 96 5.20 21.70 -23.88
C TRP A 96 5.44 21.78 -22.38
N LYS A 97 5.94 22.92 -21.91
CA LYS A 97 6.15 23.20 -20.48
C LYS A 97 5.85 24.66 -20.21
N GLU A 98 5.13 24.95 -19.14
CA GLU A 98 4.89 26.35 -18.75
C GLU A 98 6.22 27.00 -18.33
N SER A 99 6.52 28.16 -18.93
CA SER A 99 7.78 28.87 -18.65
C SER A 99 7.77 29.34 -17.20
N THR A 100 8.84 29.02 -16.46
CA THR A 100 8.97 29.41 -15.05
C THR A 100 10.37 29.98 -14.82
N PRO A 101 10.54 31.30 -14.58
CA PRO A 101 9.49 32.33 -14.53
C PRO A 101 8.89 32.66 -15.90
N GLN A 102 7.69 33.25 -15.91
CA GLN A 102 7.12 33.85 -17.12
C GLN A 102 7.98 35.04 -17.58
N PRO A 103 8.17 35.23 -18.90
CA PRO A 103 8.98 36.33 -19.41
C PRO A 103 8.32 37.70 -19.18
N PRO A 104 9.09 38.81 -19.23
CA PRO A 104 8.56 40.17 -19.11
C PRO A 104 7.42 40.45 -20.10
N ALA A 105 6.50 41.34 -19.76
CA ALA A 105 5.28 41.60 -20.54
C ALA A 105 5.51 42.10 -21.98
N ASP A 106 6.69 42.66 -22.26
CA ASP A 106 7.12 43.14 -23.58
C ASP A 106 7.87 42.08 -24.40
N ASP A 107 8.06 40.87 -23.87
CA ASP A 107 8.76 39.80 -24.56
C ASP A 107 7.99 39.33 -25.82
N PRO A 108 8.66 39.16 -26.98
CA PRO A 108 8.03 38.68 -28.20
C PRO A 108 7.29 37.34 -28.08
N ALA A 109 7.67 36.49 -27.12
CA ALA A 109 7.00 35.22 -26.85
C ALA A 109 5.53 35.40 -26.45
N TRP A 110 5.15 36.57 -25.94
CA TRP A 110 3.75 36.92 -25.68
C TRP A 110 2.92 37.08 -26.95
N LEU A 111 3.53 37.17 -28.13
CA LEU A 111 2.84 37.39 -29.42
C LEU A 111 1.88 38.60 -29.40
N GLY A 112 2.23 39.62 -28.61
CA GLY A 112 1.42 40.83 -28.44
C GLY A 112 0.25 40.69 -27.44
N HIS A 113 0.13 39.55 -26.75
CA HIS A 113 -0.84 39.37 -25.66
C HIS A 113 -0.36 40.01 -24.37
N ASP A 114 -1.23 40.73 -23.69
CA ASP A 114 -0.95 41.28 -22.35
C ASP A 114 -1.07 40.16 -21.30
N PRO A 115 -0.03 39.88 -20.50
CA PRO A 115 -0.06 38.88 -19.44
C PRO A 115 -1.20 39.06 -18.44
N ALA A 116 -1.67 40.30 -18.23
CA ALA A 116 -2.78 40.59 -17.33
C ALA A 116 -4.13 40.05 -17.82
N ASN A 117 -4.26 39.74 -19.12
CA ASN A 117 -5.49 39.22 -19.72
C ASN A 117 -5.53 37.68 -19.78
N GLY A 118 -4.59 36.99 -19.12
CA GLY A 118 -4.56 35.54 -18.98
C GLY A 118 -3.74 34.80 -20.04
N GLY A 119 -3.70 33.48 -19.91
CA GLY A 119 -2.76 32.62 -20.63
C GLY A 119 -1.34 32.69 -20.08
N ALA A 120 -0.42 31.97 -20.70
CA ALA A 120 0.98 31.90 -20.30
C ALA A 120 1.87 31.61 -21.51
N VAL A 121 3.15 31.96 -21.42
CA VAL A 121 4.19 31.55 -22.36
C VAL A 121 4.67 30.15 -21.99
N TYR A 122 4.78 29.28 -23.00
CA TYR A 122 5.22 27.90 -22.84
C TYR A 122 6.49 27.64 -23.64
N ASP A 123 7.48 27.03 -22.98
CA ASP A 123 8.66 26.43 -23.61
C ASP A 123 8.25 25.18 -24.40
N ARG A 124 8.94 24.92 -25.52
CA ARG A 124 8.70 23.75 -26.35
C ARG A 124 9.95 23.04 -26.84
N LEU A 125 9.82 21.73 -26.95
CA LEU A 125 10.77 20.88 -27.64
C LEU A 125 10.01 20.03 -28.66
N CYS A 126 10.21 20.29 -29.95
CA CYS A 126 9.44 19.68 -31.02
C CYS A 126 10.26 18.67 -31.82
N TYR A 127 9.62 17.59 -32.28
CA TYR A 127 10.22 16.72 -33.27
C TYR A 127 10.24 17.41 -34.64
N VAL A 128 11.44 17.63 -35.16
CA VAL A 128 11.70 18.12 -36.52
C VAL A 128 12.59 17.09 -37.21
N ASP A 129 12.11 16.51 -38.32
CA ASP A 129 12.81 15.45 -39.06
C ASP A 129 13.31 14.30 -38.18
N GLY A 130 12.49 13.87 -37.21
CA GLY A 130 12.79 12.78 -36.29
C GLY A 130 13.74 13.14 -35.14
N THR A 131 14.24 14.38 -35.08
CA THR A 131 15.12 14.84 -34.00
C THR A 131 14.40 15.87 -33.14
N LEU A 132 14.61 15.82 -31.82
CA LEU A 132 14.09 16.84 -30.91
C LEU A 132 14.90 18.14 -31.03
N GLY A 133 14.22 19.22 -31.42
CA GLY A 133 14.78 20.57 -31.50
C GLY A 133 14.03 21.55 -30.61
N GLY A 134 14.75 22.52 -30.04
CA GLY A 134 14.13 23.59 -29.25
C GLY A 134 13.23 24.45 -30.14
N GLY A 135 11.94 24.53 -29.77
CA GLY A 135 11.00 25.48 -30.36
C GLY A 135 11.15 26.86 -29.71
N GLN A 136 10.70 27.91 -30.40
CA GLN A 136 10.55 29.21 -29.75
C GLN A 136 9.43 29.13 -28.71
N PRO A 137 9.65 29.65 -27.48
CA PRO A 137 8.57 29.79 -26.51
C PRO A 137 7.47 30.66 -27.10
N LEU A 138 6.21 30.32 -26.83
CA LEU A 138 5.10 31.13 -27.29
C LEU A 138 3.94 31.11 -26.32
N TRP A 139 3.16 32.19 -26.36
CA TRP A 139 1.93 32.33 -25.58
C TRP A 139 0.85 31.38 -26.07
N ALA A 140 0.16 30.77 -25.11
CA ALA A 140 -1.10 30.08 -25.33
C ALA A 140 -2.13 30.52 -24.27
N ALA A 141 -3.38 30.70 -24.72
CA ALA A 141 -4.50 31.02 -23.83
C ALA A 141 -4.75 29.93 -22.78
N THR A 142 -4.49 28.67 -23.15
CA THR A 142 -4.60 27.47 -22.29
C THR A 142 -3.44 26.54 -22.60
N ALA A 143 -3.00 25.76 -21.60
CA ALA A 143 -1.92 24.78 -21.75
C ALA A 143 -2.22 23.77 -22.90
N PRO A 144 -1.46 23.81 -24.03
CA PRO A 144 -1.81 23.03 -25.22
C PRO A 144 -1.58 21.54 -25.03
N GLY A 145 -2.61 20.72 -25.24
CA GLY A 145 -2.49 19.26 -25.11
C GLY A 145 -2.09 18.77 -23.72
N ALA A 146 -2.24 19.63 -22.69
CA ALA A 146 -1.90 19.26 -21.32
C ALA A 146 -2.74 18.06 -20.87
N PRO A 147 -2.13 17.08 -20.18
CA PRO A 147 -2.91 16.01 -19.57
C PRO A 147 -3.92 16.64 -18.59
N PRO A 148 -5.11 16.02 -18.45
CA PRO A 148 -6.06 16.46 -17.45
C PRO A 148 -5.39 16.43 -16.06
N PRO A 149 -5.74 17.35 -15.15
CA PRO A 149 -5.23 17.31 -13.79
C PRO A 149 -5.60 15.96 -13.13
N PRO A 150 -4.83 15.49 -12.14
CA PRO A 150 -5.15 14.30 -11.39
C PRO A 150 -6.59 14.34 -10.88
N SER A 151 -7.31 13.24 -11.05
CA SER A 151 -8.63 13.04 -10.49
C SER A 151 -8.58 13.13 -8.94
N PRO A 152 -9.72 13.43 -8.27
CA PRO A 152 -9.77 13.40 -6.82
C PRO A 152 -9.35 12.04 -6.22
N ALA A 153 -9.57 10.94 -6.92
CA ALA A 153 -9.14 9.61 -6.49
C ALA A 153 -7.61 9.45 -6.57
N GLU A 154 -6.96 9.98 -7.59
CA GLU A 154 -5.49 10.00 -7.70
C GLU A 154 -4.86 10.91 -6.65
N LEU A 155 -5.46 12.08 -6.38
CA LEU A 155 -5.05 12.96 -5.28
C LEU A 155 -5.24 12.26 -3.93
N ALA A 156 -6.29 11.48 -3.74
CA ALA A 156 -6.49 10.70 -2.53
C ALA A 156 -5.40 9.64 -2.34
N ALA A 157 -5.11 8.88 -3.40
CA ALA A 157 -4.04 7.88 -3.38
C ALA A 157 -2.68 8.52 -3.11
N GLN A 158 -2.43 9.72 -3.66
CA GLN A 158 -1.23 10.50 -3.36
C GLN A 158 -1.20 10.94 -1.89
N ALA A 159 -2.27 11.54 -1.38
CA ALA A 159 -2.35 11.96 0.01
C ALA A 159 -2.14 10.80 0.98
N VAL A 160 -2.68 9.60 0.70
CA VAL A 160 -2.45 8.40 1.51
C VAL A 160 -0.96 8.01 1.55
N ARG A 161 -0.26 8.05 0.40
CA ARG A 161 1.19 7.72 0.33
C ARG A 161 2.07 8.72 1.05
N GLU A 162 1.62 9.97 1.16
CA GLU A 162 2.35 11.06 1.80
C GLU A 162 2.10 11.16 3.31
N ILE A 163 1.24 10.31 3.88
CA ILE A 163 1.04 10.25 5.33
C ILE A 163 2.38 9.87 6.00
N PRO A 164 2.87 10.67 6.96
CA PRO A 164 4.17 10.45 7.59
C PRO A 164 4.10 9.36 8.65
N PHE A 165 4.07 8.10 8.22
CA PHE A 165 4.18 6.96 9.11
C PHE A 165 5.64 6.72 9.51
N HIS A 166 5.88 6.57 10.81
CA HIS A 166 7.19 6.23 11.36
C HIS A 166 7.11 4.90 12.12
N PRO A 167 8.10 4.01 11.98
CA PRO A 167 8.20 2.84 12.85
C PRO A 167 8.23 3.26 14.32
N PRO A 168 7.35 2.72 15.18
CA PRO A 168 7.32 3.09 16.58
C PRO A 168 8.58 2.60 17.32
N THR A 169 9.05 3.41 18.27
CA THR A 169 10.10 2.99 19.21
C THR A 169 9.42 2.32 20.41
N LEU A 170 9.64 1.01 20.55
CA LEU A 170 9.01 0.19 21.57
C LEU A 170 9.75 0.29 22.91
N HIS A 171 8.98 0.19 23.98
CA HIS A 171 9.49 0.17 25.35
C HIS A 171 8.76 -0.88 26.18
N THR A 172 9.49 -1.47 27.13
CA THR A 172 8.92 -2.32 28.19
C THR A 172 9.39 -1.92 29.57
N ALA A 173 8.63 -2.31 30.59
CA ALA A 173 9.09 -2.29 31.98
C ALA A 173 8.87 -3.66 32.64
N PRO A 174 9.94 -4.32 33.13
CA PRO A 174 11.37 -4.02 32.92
C PRO A 174 11.79 -3.90 31.44
N GLY A 175 12.72 -3.00 31.12
CA GLY A 175 13.25 -2.76 29.75
C GLY A 175 14.38 -3.72 29.35
N GLU A 176 15.03 -3.48 28.20
CA GLU A 176 16.06 -4.37 27.61
C GLU A 176 17.25 -4.72 28.52
N LYS A 177 17.64 -3.78 29.40
CA LYS A 177 18.73 -3.97 30.37
C LYS A 177 18.28 -4.71 31.64
N GLY A 178 16.98 -4.87 31.83
CA GLY A 178 16.39 -5.65 32.90
C GLY A 178 16.31 -7.14 32.55
N THR A 179 16.06 -7.96 33.56
CA THR A 179 15.63 -9.35 33.37
C THR A 179 14.17 -9.44 33.76
N LEU A 180 13.34 -9.88 32.81
CA LEU A 180 11.93 -10.19 33.05
C LEU A 180 11.85 -11.57 33.72
N LEU A 181 10.82 -11.78 34.53
CA LEU A 181 10.59 -13.09 35.14
C LEU A 181 9.29 -13.69 34.62
N VAL A 182 9.34 -14.99 34.34
CA VAL A 182 8.14 -15.78 34.05
C VAL A 182 7.10 -15.53 35.13
N GLY A 183 5.87 -15.24 34.70
CA GLY A 183 4.77 -15.01 35.61
C GLY A 183 4.76 -13.62 36.28
N LEU A 184 5.63 -12.67 35.94
CA LEU A 184 5.47 -11.28 36.37
C LEU A 184 4.82 -10.42 35.27
N PRO A 185 3.99 -9.43 35.65
CA PRO A 185 3.40 -8.52 34.67
C PRO A 185 4.48 -7.62 34.07
N ILE A 186 4.35 -7.35 32.78
CA ILE A 186 5.23 -6.45 32.04
C ILE A 186 4.38 -5.33 31.45
N TRP A 187 4.91 -4.12 31.45
CA TRP A 187 4.27 -2.97 30.81
C TRP A 187 4.80 -2.84 29.39
N LEU A 188 3.94 -2.48 28.45
CA LEU A 188 4.25 -2.28 27.04
C LEU A 188 3.79 -0.89 26.63
N TRP A 189 4.66 -0.12 25.97
CA TRP A 189 4.26 1.13 25.32
C TRP A 189 5.21 1.46 24.17
N TYR A 190 4.86 2.46 23.37
CA TYR A 190 5.79 3.06 22.42
C TYR A 190 5.74 4.59 22.49
N ASP A 191 6.76 5.24 21.94
CA ASP A 191 6.85 6.70 21.93
C ASP A 191 5.75 7.33 21.06
N ARG A 192 4.97 8.23 21.66
CA ARG A 192 4.06 9.09 20.90
C ARG A 192 4.84 10.29 20.39
N ASP A 193 4.89 10.46 19.08
CA ASP A 193 5.30 11.74 18.48
C ASP A 193 4.07 12.66 18.37
N PRO A 194 3.98 13.74 19.17
CA PRO A 194 2.80 14.61 19.17
C PRO A 194 2.45 15.20 17.79
N GLY A 195 3.42 15.32 16.88
CA GLY A 195 3.21 15.91 15.55
C GLY A 195 2.68 14.93 14.49
N THR A 196 2.94 13.64 14.66
CA THR A 196 2.65 12.62 13.63
C THR A 196 1.75 11.49 14.14
N PHE A 197 1.66 11.26 15.44
CA PHE A 197 1.06 10.04 15.99
C PHE A 197 -0.42 10.14 16.33
N ASP A 198 -0.88 11.31 16.79
CA ASP A 198 -2.26 11.41 17.28
C ASP A 198 -3.27 11.28 16.13
N HIS A 199 -2.98 11.92 14.99
CA HIS A 199 -3.75 11.81 13.75
C HIS A 199 -2.86 12.09 12.53
N PRO A 200 -2.02 11.12 12.08
CA PRO A 200 -1.18 11.31 10.91
C PRO A 200 -2.04 11.69 9.70
N SER A 201 -1.64 12.73 8.97
CA SER A 201 -2.39 13.19 7.80
C SER A 201 -1.49 13.84 6.76
N ALA A 202 -1.96 13.85 5.52
CA ALA A 202 -1.32 14.53 4.41
C ALA A 202 -2.38 15.01 3.42
N THR A 203 -2.01 16.01 2.60
CA THR A 203 -2.93 16.64 1.65
C THR A 203 -2.26 16.77 0.29
N ALA A 204 -2.92 16.25 -0.74
CA ALA A 204 -2.54 16.45 -2.14
C ALA A 204 -3.47 17.48 -2.80
N ARG A 205 -2.93 18.32 -3.70
CA ARG A 205 -3.67 19.40 -4.35
C ARG A 205 -3.33 19.48 -5.84
N ALA A 206 -4.36 19.63 -6.67
CA ALA A 206 -4.22 19.98 -8.08
C ALA A 206 -5.50 20.65 -8.60
N GLY A 207 -5.35 21.62 -9.51
CA GLY A 207 -6.48 22.23 -10.21
C GLY A 207 -7.57 22.82 -9.28
N GLY A 208 -7.18 23.39 -8.14
CA GLY A 208 -8.12 23.94 -7.14
C GLY A 208 -8.82 22.89 -6.26
N VAL A 209 -8.61 21.60 -6.52
CA VAL A 209 -9.06 20.50 -5.67
C VAL A 209 -7.97 20.18 -4.66
N ALA A 210 -8.38 19.92 -3.42
CA ALA A 210 -7.50 19.43 -2.37
C ALA A 210 -8.14 18.22 -1.69
N VAL A 211 -7.35 17.18 -1.47
CA VAL A 211 -7.80 15.96 -0.81
C VAL A 211 -6.89 15.69 0.38
N THR A 212 -7.49 15.62 1.57
CA THR A 212 -6.77 15.32 2.81
C THR A 212 -7.05 13.88 3.24
N ALA A 213 -5.99 13.09 3.39
CA ALA A 213 -6.02 11.75 3.96
C ALA A 213 -5.65 11.81 5.46
N ARG A 214 -6.44 11.17 6.31
CA ARG A 214 -6.23 11.10 7.76
C ARG A 214 -6.23 9.66 8.23
N ALA A 215 -5.23 9.29 9.01
CA ALA A 215 -5.11 7.99 9.64
C ALA A 215 -5.58 8.04 11.11
N THR A 216 -6.27 7.00 11.55
CA THR A 216 -6.71 6.80 12.93
C THR A 216 -6.24 5.44 13.41
N LEU A 217 -5.51 5.39 14.52
CA LEU A 217 -5.03 4.14 15.08
C LEU A 217 -6.23 3.31 15.56
N LYS A 218 -6.28 2.05 15.12
CA LYS A 218 -7.35 1.10 15.48
C LYS A 218 -6.93 0.19 16.61
N ARG A 219 -5.72 -0.36 16.52
CA ARG A 219 -5.13 -1.27 17.51
C ARG A 219 -3.63 -1.37 17.31
N VAL A 220 -2.99 -1.92 18.32
CA VAL A 220 -1.58 -2.29 18.34
C VAL A 220 -1.50 -3.78 18.60
N GLU A 221 -0.95 -4.51 17.64
CA GLU A 221 -0.71 -5.95 17.74
C GLU A 221 0.74 -6.19 18.15
N TRP A 222 0.95 -6.83 19.29
CA TRP A 222 2.26 -7.18 19.81
C TRP A 222 2.55 -8.66 19.60
N HIS A 223 3.71 -8.94 19.00
CA HIS A 223 4.26 -10.29 18.93
C HIS A 223 5.36 -10.41 19.98
N MET A 224 5.14 -11.27 20.98
CA MET A 224 5.99 -11.34 22.17
C MET A 224 7.12 -12.37 22.08
N GLY A 225 7.15 -13.17 21.00
CA GLY A 225 8.22 -14.12 20.70
C GLY A 225 8.15 -15.48 21.43
N ASP A 226 7.27 -15.66 22.42
CA ASP A 226 7.16 -16.92 23.19
C ASP A 226 6.08 -17.88 22.66
N SER A 227 5.25 -17.40 21.74
CA SER A 227 4.24 -18.15 21.01
C SER A 227 3.87 -17.43 19.69
N SER A 228 3.08 -18.09 18.85
CA SER A 228 2.50 -17.48 17.65
C SER A 228 1.30 -16.58 17.94
N ALA A 229 0.81 -16.54 19.18
CA ALA A 229 -0.34 -15.73 19.56
C ALA A 229 0.08 -14.28 19.84
N SER A 230 -0.65 -13.34 19.24
CA SER A 230 -0.44 -11.91 19.45
C SER A 230 -1.20 -11.38 20.67
N THR A 231 -0.69 -10.28 21.23
CA THR A 231 -1.34 -9.50 22.29
C THR A 231 -1.83 -8.18 21.71
N TYR A 232 -3.04 -7.76 22.05
CA TYR A 232 -3.64 -6.55 21.49
C TYR A 232 -3.77 -5.46 22.54
N CYS A 233 -3.41 -4.25 22.17
CA CYS A 233 -3.66 -3.03 22.93
C CYS A 233 -4.41 -2.02 22.06
N ASP A 234 -5.32 -1.24 22.65
CA ASP A 234 -6.14 -0.28 21.89
C ASP A 234 -5.34 0.96 21.47
N GLY A 235 -4.18 1.20 22.08
CA GLY A 235 -3.42 2.42 21.86
C GLY A 235 -1.96 2.30 22.29
N PRO A 236 -1.26 3.44 22.42
CA PRO A 236 0.19 3.49 22.62
C PRO A 236 0.71 2.88 23.92
N GLY A 237 -0.16 2.61 24.89
CA GLY A 237 0.22 2.19 26.23
C GLY A 237 0.68 3.34 27.11
N THR A 238 0.70 3.10 28.42
CA THR A 238 1.13 4.08 29.42
C THR A 238 2.61 3.89 29.76
N PRO A 239 3.46 4.92 29.59
CA PRO A 239 4.86 4.84 30.02
C PRO A 239 4.99 4.54 31.52
N TYR A 240 5.79 3.53 31.85
CA TYR A 240 6.02 3.15 33.24
C TYR A 240 6.77 4.26 34.00
N LYS A 241 6.36 4.47 35.26
CA LYS A 241 7.03 5.33 36.24
C LYS A 241 7.32 4.52 37.48
N ALA A 242 8.47 4.78 38.13
CA ALA A 242 8.88 4.07 39.34
C ALA A 242 7.82 4.09 40.46
N ALA A 243 7.00 5.14 40.53
CA ALA A 243 5.90 5.25 41.47
C ALA A 243 4.82 4.15 41.33
N TYR A 244 4.72 3.47 40.18
CA TYR A 244 3.79 2.37 39.97
C TYR A 244 4.25 1.06 40.62
N GLY A 245 5.53 0.91 40.94
CA GLY A 245 6.08 -0.28 41.59
C GLY A 245 5.71 -1.58 40.86
N SER A 246 5.07 -2.52 41.56
CA SER A 246 4.65 -3.82 41.03
C SER A 246 3.23 -3.83 40.43
N ALA A 247 2.61 -2.66 40.24
CA ALA A 247 1.29 -2.57 39.62
C ALA A 247 1.31 -3.10 38.18
N ARG A 248 0.17 -3.63 37.74
CA ARG A 248 -0.04 -3.98 36.33
C ARG A 248 -0.25 -2.71 35.52
N SER A 249 0.12 -2.76 34.25
CA SER A 249 -0.19 -1.69 33.30
C SER A 249 -1.70 -1.44 33.25
N PRO A 250 -2.16 -0.18 33.24
CA PRO A 250 -3.58 0.15 33.19
C PRO A 250 -4.20 -0.13 31.80
N ASP A 251 -3.40 -0.17 30.73
CA ASP A 251 -3.89 -0.19 29.35
C ASP A 251 -3.20 -1.22 28.45
N CYS A 252 -1.91 -1.45 28.61
CA CYS A 252 -1.15 -2.36 27.75
C CYS A 252 -0.06 -3.10 28.52
N GLY A 253 -0.24 -4.40 28.68
CA GLY A 253 0.70 -5.25 29.40
C GLY A 253 0.60 -6.70 29.00
N TYR A 254 1.63 -7.46 29.38
CA TYR A 254 1.76 -8.86 29.01
C TYR A 254 2.33 -9.68 30.18
N ARG A 255 2.31 -11.02 30.06
CA ARG A 255 2.87 -11.93 31.04
C ARG A 255 3.42 -13.17 30.35
N TYR A 256 4.74 -13.29 30.34
CA TYR A 256 5.40 -14.48 29.82
C TYR A 256 5.09 -15.71 30.66
N THR A 257 4.87 -16.83 29.98
CA THR A 257 4.66 -18.16 30.59
C THR A 257 5.87 -19.09 30.42
N LYS A 258 6.85 -18.67 29.63
CA LYS A 258 8.07 -19.43 29.30
C LYS A 258 9.31 -18.56 29.46
N SER A 259 10.42 -19.22 29.81
CA SER A 259 11.76 -18.64 29.79
C SER A 259 12.27 -18.48 28.35
N SER A 260 13.11 -17.48 28.12
CA SER A 260 13.81 -17.26 26.84
C SER A 260 15.11 -18.06 26.73
N GLY A 261 15.50 -18.84 27.73
CA GLY A 261 16.79 -19.55 27.80
C GLY A 261 17.02 -20.63 26.72
N GLY A 262 16.02 -20.96 25.90
CA GLY A 262 16.13 -21.84 24.73
C GLY A 262 16.04 -21.12 23.38
N GLN A 263 15.97 -19.79 23.37
CA GLN A 263 15.89 -18.98 22.17
C GLN A 263 17.29 -18.50 21.73
N PRO A 264 17.45 -18.07 20.46
CA PRO A 264 18.64 -17.34 20.04
C PRO A 264 18.98 -16.20 21.01
N ASP A 265 20.26 -16.08 21.36
CA ASP A 265 20.79 -15.10 22.32
C ASP A 265 20.11 -15.09 23.71
N GLU A 266 19.42 -16.18 24.07
CA GLU A 266 18.58 -16.29 25.26
C GLU A 266 17.50 -15.21 25.36
N ARG A 267 16.94 -14.76 24.22
CA ARG A 267 15.99 -13.64 24.16
C ARG A 267 14.77 -13.93 23.31
N PHE A 268 13.65 -13.31 23.67
CA PHE A 268 12.50 -13.20 22.78
C PHE A 268 12.62 -11.93 21.95
N THR A 269 12.42 -12.09 20.64
CA THR A 269 12.23 -10.98 19.71
C THR A 269 10.80 -10.47 19.82
N VAL A 270 10.65 -9.20 20.17
CA VAL A 270 9.37 -8.51 20.28
C VAL A 270 9.21 -7.52 19.15
N THR A 271 8.03 -7.51 18.53
CA THR A 271 7.61 -6.50 17.55
C THR A 271 6.19 -6.02 17.86
N ALA A 272 5.86 -4.86 17.31
CA ALA A 272 4.50 -4.35 17.30
C ALA A 272 4.09 -3.91 15.89
N THR A 273 2.86 -4.25 15.52
CA THR A 273 2.22 -3.84 14.27
C THR A 273 1.07 -2.92 14.61
N LEU A 274 1.11 -1.70 14.08
CA LEU A 274 0.06 -0.72 14.27
C LEU A 274 -0.91 -0.80 13.10
N HIS A 275 -2.18 -0.96 13.42
CA HIS A 275 -3.24 -1.03 12.43
C HIS A 275 -3.97 0.31 12.37
N TRP A 276 -4.04 0.88 11.17
CA TRP A 276 -4.59 2.20 10.92
C TRP A 276 -5.81 2.10 10.00
N TYR A 277 -6.82 2.88 10.34
CA TYR A 277 -7.95 3.20 9.46
C TYR A 277 -7.67 4.54 8.78
N ILE A 278 -7.70 4.59 7.45
CA ILE A 278 -7.37 5.79 6.67
C ILE A 278 -8.57 6.24 5.85
N GLU A 279 -8.91 7.52 5.98
CA GLU A 279 -9.94 8.18 5.18
C GLU A 279 -9.39 9.38 4.44
N ALA A 280 -9.66 9.43 3.14
CA ALA A 280 -9.40 10.60 2.31
C ALA A 280 -10.70 11.35 2.03
N THR A 281 -10.67 12.67 2.13
CA THR A 281 -11.82 13.54 1.88
C THR A 281 -11.41 14.74 1.03
N ILE A 282 -12.28 15.15 0.11
CA ILE A 282 -12.11 16.40 -0.64
C ILE A 282 -12.42 17.57 0.31
N ASP A 283 -11.42 18.44 0.52
CA ASP A 283 -11.51 19.59 1.41
C ASP A 283 -12.74 20.46 1.06
N GLY A 284 -13.49 20.88 2.07
CA GLY A 284 -14.68 21.73 1.92
C GLY A 284 -15.97 21.01 1.48
N SER A 285 -15.89 19.81 0.90
CA SER A 285 -17.07 19.02 0.52
C SER A 285 -17.34 17.82 1.43
N GLY A 286 -16.30 17.26 2.06
CA GLY A 286 -16.39 16.04 2.86
C GLY A 286 -16.62 14.76 2.04
N VAL A 287 -16.68 14.87 0.71
CA VAL A 287 -16.84 13.72 -0.18
C VAL A 287 -15.59 12.84 -0.12
N ARG A 288 -15.79 11.53 -0.04
CA ARG A 288 -14.73 10.52 -0.05
C ARG A 288 -14.49 10.05 -1.49
N PRO A 289 -13.35 10.40 -2.12
CA PRO A 289 -13.08 10.04 -3.50
C PRO A 289 -12.61 8.59 -3.70
N ILE A 290 -12.26 7.90 -2.61
CA ILE A 290 -11.89 6.48 -2.56
C ILE A 290 -12.54 5.81 -1.34
N ASP A 291 -12.64 4.49 -1.33
CA ASP A 291 -13.07 3.71 -0.16
C ASP A 291 -12.03 3.79 0.97
N PRO A 292 -12.45 3.65 2.25
CA PRO A 292 -11.51 3.73 3.36
C PRO A 292 -10.57 2.53 3.32
N ILE A 293 -9.36 2.73 3.82
CA ILE A 293 -8.41 1.64 4.03
C ILE A 293 -8.53 1.23 5.48
N ASP A 294 -9.05 0.03 5.76
CA ASP A 294 -9.40 -0.41 7.14
C ASP A 294 -8.29 -1.16 7.86
N ASP A 295 -7.17 -1.46 7.20
CA ASP A 295 -6.07 -2.21 7.80
C ASP A 295 -4.71 -1.84 7.19
N TYR A 296 -4.36 -0.55 7.22
CA TYR A 296 -3.01 -0.12 6.86
C TYR A 296 -2.05 -0.40 8.03
N THR A 297 -0.96 -1.12 7.78
CA THR A 297 -0.04 -1.56 8.83
C THR A 297 1.29 -0.82 8.83
N VAL A 298 1.79 -0.52 10.03
CA VAL A 298 3.15 0.00 10.27
C VAL A 298 3.82 -0.88 11.31
N GLU A 299 4.94 -1.49 10.95
CA GLU A 299 5.71 -2.36 11.86
C GLU A 299 6.78 -1.57 12.62
N SER A 300 7.05 -2.03 13.83
CA SER A 300 8.13 -1.52 14.69
C SER A 300 9.50 -2.06 14.29
N ASN A 301 10.53 -1.43 14.87
CA ASN A 301 11.82 -2.11 15.00
C ASN A 301 11.74 -3.27 16.00
N LEU A 302 12.73 -4.16 15.96
CA LEU A 302 12.83 -5.29 16.88
C LEU A 302 13.24 -4.82 18.29
N LEU A 303 12.62 -5.41 19.31
CA LEU A 303 12.97 -5.24 20.72
C LEU A 303 13.37 -6.59 21.32
N GLN A 304 14.49 -6.66 22.04
CA GLN A 304 15.06 -7.94 22.49
C GLN A 304 14.96 -8.10 24.01
N LEU A 305 14.14 -9.06 24.47
CA LEU A 305 13.81 -9.22 25.87
C LEU A 305 14.34 -10.53 26.46
N ARG A 306 15.06 -10.44 27.58
CA ARG A 306 15.50 -11.60 28.35
C ARG A 306 14.48 -11.95 29.43
N VAL A 307 13.97 -13.17 29.41
CA VAL A 307 12.98 -13.68 30.37
C VAL A 307 13.55 -14.90 31.10
N ALA A 308 13.81 -14.75 32.39
CA ALA A 308 14.31 -15.83 33.24
C ALA A 308 13.17 -16.48 34.03
N GLU A 309 13.41 -17.70 34.48
CA GLU A 309 12.53 -18.43 35.39
C GLU A 309 13.27 -18.65 36.72
N VAL A 310 12.59 -18.43 37.84
CA VAL A 310 13.16 -18.69 39.18
C VAL A 310 12.84 -20.11 39.58
N GLN A 311 13.88 -20.94 39.66
CA GLN A 311 13.79 -22.32 40.16
C GLN A 311 14.21 -22.34 41.63
N VAL A 312 13.37 -22.90 42.51
CA VAL A 312 13.75 -23.18 43.90
C VAL A 312 14.25 -24.62 43.95
N LEU A 313 15.51 -24.80 44.32
CA LEU A 313 16.07 -26.12 44.60
C LEU A 313 15.61 -26.54 46.00
N ASN A 314 14.74 -27.55 46.07
CA ASN A 314 14.35 -28.22 47.32
C ASN A 314 15.18 -29.49 47.51
#